data_AF-A0A833QWE6-F1
#
_entry.id   AF-A0A833QWE6-F1
#
_cell.length_a   1.000
_cell.length_b   1.000
_cell.length_c   1.000
_cell.angle_alpha   90.00
_cell.angle_beta   90.00
_cell.angle_gamma   90.00
#
_symmetry.space_group_name_H-M   'P 1'
#
loop_
_entity.id
_entity.type
_entity.pdbx_description
1 polymer ?
#
loop_
_entity_poly.entity_id
_entity_poly.type
_entity_poly.pdbx_seq_one_letter_code
_entity_poly.pdbx_strand_id
1 'polypeptide(L)'
;MALHQARRSRAAQMRPVFEHNLAMEFAIINQVADSYRYVTIDTEFPGLVYQTKAHPRNLSAEQRYSLVKANVDNLKLIQLGITLSNRDSDDSMTWEFNFRGFDPEIDSQDPSSIELLKLQGIDFLKNKTEVIIVIGPEIKDI
;
A
#
# COMPACT_ATOMS: atom_id res chain seq x y z
N MET A 1 -2.91 13.02 -43.29
CA MET A 1 -3.53 13.72 -42.16
C MET A 1 -4.33 12.73 -41.31
N ALA A 2 -3.72 12.18 -40.26
CA ALA A 2 -4.45 11.61 -39.13
C ALA A 2 -3.64 11.99 -37.89
N LEU A 3 -4.11 13.02 -37.19
CA LEU A 3 -3.55 13.47 -35.93
C LEU A 3 -3.73 12.34 -34.93
N HIS A 4 -2.62 11.70 -34.56
CA HIS A 4 -2.52 10.94 -33.32
C HIS A 4 -2.66 11.97 -32.20
N GLN A 5 -3.91 12.22 -31.78
CA GLN A 5 -4.18 12.99 -30.58
C GLN A 5 -3.52 12.21 -29.44
N ALA A 6 -2.41 12.75 -28.94
CA ALA A 6 -1.87 12.38 -27.64
C ALA A 6 -3.02 12.53 -26.65
N ARG A 7 -3.63 11.40 -26.26
CA ARG A 7 -4.59 11.36 -25.16
C ARG A 7 -3.84 11.96 -23.99
N ARG A 8 -4.22 13.17 -23.58
CA ARG A 8 -3.79 13.71 -22.29
C ARG A 8 -4.27 12.69 -21.27
N SER A 9 -3.36 11.85 -20.79
CA SER A 9 -3.53 11.15 -19.54
C SER A 9 -3.81 12.26 -18.53
N ARG A 10 -5.08 12.35 -18.09
CA ARG A 10 -5.40 13.14 -16.91
C ARG A 10 -4.49 12.53 -15.84
N ALA A 11 -3.55 13.31 -15.31
CA ALA A 11 -2.61 12.81 -14.30
C ALA A 11 -3.45 12.04 -13.28
N ALA A 12 -3.19 10.73 -13.15
CA ALA A 12 -3.92 9.89 -12.21
C ALA A 12 -3.81 10.58 -10.85
N GLN A 13 -4.93 11.10 -10.36
CA GLN A 13 -4.91 11.94 -9.18
C GLN A 13 -4.76 11.01 -7.99
N MET A 14 -3.53 10.88 -7.49
CA MET A 14 -3.23 10.15 -6.27
C MET A 14 -3.87 10.88 -5.08
N ARG A 15 -4.67 10.14 -4.30
CA ARG A 15 -5.44 10.66 -3.17
C ARG A 15 -4.81 10.16 -1.87
N PRO A 16 -4.00 10.97 -1.17
CA PRO A 16 -3.40 10.54 0.08
C PRO A 16 -4.49 10.43 1.15
N VAL A 17 -4.54 9.29 1.82
CA VAL A 17 -5.51 8.98 2.88
C VAL A 17 -4.80 8.85 4.21
N PHE A 18 -5.29 9.63 5.16
CA PHE A 18 -4.84 9.82 6.53
C PHE A 18 -6.04 9.66 7.47
N GLU A 19 -5.81 9.72 8.79
CA GLU A 19 -6.89 9.55 9.76
C GLU A 19 -8.03 10.57 9.58
N HIS A 20 -7.69 11.84 9.35
CA HIS A 20 -8.66 12.94 9.27
C HIS A 20 -9.57 12.92 8.03
N ASN A 21 -9.16 12.27 6.93
CA ASN A 21 -9.95 12.17 5.69
C ASN A 21 -10.39 10.74 5.35
N LEU A 22 -10.06 9.75 6.20
CA LEU A 22 -10.36 8.34 5.98
C LEU A 22 -11.83 8.09 5.61
N ALA A 23 -12.76 8.59 6.43
CA ALA A 23 -14.19 8.39 6.23
C ALA A 23 -14.70 9.02 4.91
N MET A 24 -14.15 10.17 4.54
CA MET A 24 -14.50 10.86 3.29
C MET A 24 -14.05 10.05 2.07
N GLU A 25 -12.81 9.55 2.09
CA GLU A 25 -12.25 8.78 0.98
C GLU A 25 -12.92 7.41 0.83
N PHE A 26 -13.26 6.75 1.94
CA PHE A 26 -14.06 5.52 1.91
C PHE A 26 -15.46 5.74 1.32
N ALA A 27 -16.11 6.88 1.61
CA ALA A 27 -17.40 7.22 0.99
C ALA A 27 -17.29 7.35 -0.54
N ILE A 28 -16.19 7.93 -1.04
CA ILE A 28 -15.93 8.02 -2.49
C ILE A 28 -15.67 6.63 -3.07
N ILE A 29 -14.85 5.80 -2.41
CA ILE A 29 -14.61 4.41 -2.83
C ILE A 29 -15.93 3.65 -2.96
N ASN A 30 -16.81 3.74 -1.97
CA ASN A 30 -18.12 3.09 -2.00
C ASN A 30 -19.00 3.60 -3.15
N GLN A 31 -18.94 4.90 -3.45
CA GLN A 31 -19.70 5.48 -4.56
C GLN A 31 -19.24 4.95 -5.93
N VAL A 32 -17.94 4.72 -6.12
CA VAL A 32 -17.37 4.35 -7.42
C VAL A 32 -17.17 2.84 -7.59
N ALA A 33 -17.14 2.06 -6.50
CA ALA A 33 -16.87 0.61 -6.52
C ALA A 33 -17.81 -0.18 -7.45
N ASP A 34 -19.03 0.32 -7.67
CA ASP A 34 -19.98 -0.33 -8.56
C ASP A 34 -19.66 -0.14 -10.05
N SER A 35 -18.92 0.90 -10.41
CA SER A 35 -18.55 1.24 -11.79
C SER A 35 -17.09 0.95 -12.10
N TYR A 36 -16.21 0.97 -11.10
CA TYR A 36 -14.77 0.72 -11.22
C TYR A 36 -14.45 -0.64 -10.61
N ARG A 37 -14.68 -1.71 -11.40
CA ARG A 37 -14.68 -3.11 -10.94
C ARG A 37 -13.31 -3.79 -10.92
N TYR A 38 -12.26 -3.09 -11.32
CA TYR A 38 -10.90 -3.61 -11.32
C TYR A 38 -10.10 -2.95 -10.22
N VAL A 39 -9.45 -3.76 -9.39
CA VAL A 39 -8.66 -3.30 -8.24
C VAL A 39 -7.20 -3.70 -8.45
N THR A 40 -6.30 -2.73 -8.39
CA THR A 40 -4.87 -3.01 -8.21
C THR A 40 -4.45 -2.58 -6.82
N ILE A 41 -3.63 -3.40 -6.17
CA ILE A 41 -3.17 -3.19 -4.80
C ILE A 41 -1.65 -3.20 -4.81
N ASP A 42 -1.06 -2.27 -4.07
CA ASP A 42 0.37 -2.20 -3.81
C ASP A 42 0.62 -1.87 -2.33
N THR A 43 1.73 -2.31 -1.76
CA THR A 43 2.02 -2.11 -0.33
C THR A 43 3.47 -1.77 -0.09
N GLU A 44 3.71 -0.81 0.78
CA GLU A 44 5.05 -0.48 1.27
C GLU A 44 5.21 -0.94 2.72
N PHE A 45 6.29 -1.67 2.99
CA PHE A 45 6.62 -2.25 4.29
C PHE A 45 8.15 -2.21 4.49
N PRO A 46 8.65 -2.35 5.74
CA PRO A 46 10.06 -2.08 6.06
C PRO A 46 11.02 -3.23 5.66
N GLY A 47 10.84 -3.79 4.45
CA GLY A 47 11.73 -4.79 3.86
C GLY A 47 11.54 -6.21 4.40
N LEU A 48 12.63 -6.99 4.45
CA LEU A 48 12.59 -8.39 4.87
C LEU A 48 13.56 -8.65 6.02
N VAL A 49 13.04 -9.01 7.19
CA VAL A 49 13.83 -9.34 8.39
C VAL A 49 14.07 -10.83 8.55
N TYR A 50 13.16 -11.67 8.05
CA TYR A 50 13.36 -13.12 7.96
C TYR A 50 13.71 -13.50 6.53
N GLN A 51 14.92 -14.05 6.34
CA GLN A 51 15.43 -14.44 5.04
C GLN A 51 16.12 -15.81 5.10
N THR A 52 16.28 -16.44 3.94
CA THR A 52 17.04 -17.69 3.77
C THR A 52 18.14 -17.50 2.75
N LYS A 53 19.26 -18.19 2.94
CA LYS A 53 20.37 -18.22 1.98
C LYS A 53 20.05 -19.05 0.72
N ALA A 54 19.02 -19.90 0.79
CA ALA A 54 18.60 -20.70 -0.35
C ALA A 54 17.90 -19.82 -1.39
N HIS A 55 18.20 -20.07 -2.66
CA HIS A 55 17.52 -19.38 -3.76
C HIS A 55 16.01 -19.68 -3.72
N PRO A 56 15.08 -18.71 -3.95
CA PRO A 56 13.64 -18.92 -3.81
C PRO A 56 13.07 -20.10 -4.62
N ARG A 57 13.67 -20.36 -5.79
CA ARG A 57 13.31 -21.51 -6.65
C ARG A 57 13.57 -22.88 -6.00
N ASN A 58 14.47 -22.94 -5.03
CA ASN A 58 14.85 -24.16 -4.32
C ASN A 58 13.98 -24.40 -3.07
N LEU A 59 13.13 -23.44 -2.71
CA LEU A 59 12.19 -23.58 -1.61
C LEU A 59 10.91 -24.27 -2.11
N SER A 60 10.34 -25.14 -1.28
CA SER A 60 8.97 -25.62 -1.47
C SER A 60 7.96 -24.47 -1.32
N ALA A 61 6.72 -24.67 -1.78
CA ALA A 61 5.66 -23.68 -1.62
C ALA A 61 5.39 -23.35 -0.13
N GLU A 62 5.41 -24.37 0.73
CA GLU A 62 5.22 -24.24 2.19
C GLU A 62 6.33 -23.41 2.83
N GLN A 63 7.59 -23.63 2.43
CA GLN A 63 8.73 -22.84 2.93
C GLN A 63 8.65 -21.38 2.47
N ARG A 64 8.27 -21.13 1.21
CA ARG A 64 8.07 -19.76 0.70
C ARG A 64 6.96 -19.05 1.47
N TYR A 65 5.82 -19.71 1.65
CA TYR A 65 4.71 -19.17 2.42
C TYR A 65 5.11 -18.88 3.86
N SER A 66 5.80 -19.81 4.52
CA SER A 66 6.24 -19.63 5.92
C SER A 66 7.19 -18.43 6.06
N LEU A 67 8.06 -18.19 5.08
CA LEU A 67 8.96 -17.04 5.06
C LEU A 67 8.20 -15.72 4.87
N VAL A 68 7.25 -15.67 3.94
CA VAL A 68 6.38 -14.50 3.74
C VAL A 68 5.58 -14.24 5.00
N LYS A 69 4.93 -15.27 5.56
CA LYS A 69 4.15 -15.18 6.80
C LYS A 69 4.99 -14.65 7.95
N ALA A 70 6.20 -15.16 8.16
CA ALA A 70 7.07 -14.67 9.24
C ALA A 70 7.39 -13.18 9.11
N ASN A 71 7.62 -12.68 7.89
CA ASN A 71 7.81 -11.24 7.68
C ASN A 71 6.51 -10.45 7.90
N VAL A 72 5.39 -10.90 7.33
CA VAL A 72 4.08 -10.24 7.47
C VAL A 72 3.64 -10.15 8.94
N ASP A 73 3.86 -11.20 9.73
CA ASP A 73 3.48 -11.23 11.15
C ASP A 73 4.32 -10.27 12.02
N ASN A 74 5.52 -9.90 11.59
CA ASN A 74 6.50 -9.16 12.41
C ASN A 74 6.86 -7.78 11.88
N LEU A 75 6.34 -7.40 10.71
CA LEU A 75 6.58 -6.11 10.11
C LEU A 75 5.29 -5.30 10.08
N LYS A 76 5.42 -3.99 10.29
CA LYS A 76 4.30 -3.06 10.26
C LYS A 76 4.15 -2.52 8.85
N LEU A 77 2.92 -2.52 8.34
CA LEU A 77 2.57 -1.90 7.07
C LEU A 77 2.78 -0.39 7.16
N ILE A 78 3.35 0.23 6.12
CA ILE A 78 3.64 1.67 6.06
C ILE A 78 2.62 2.36 5.15
N GLN A 79 2.40 1.83 3.95
CA GLN A 79 1.39 2.33 3.01
C GLN A 79 0.66 1.20 2.28
N LEU A 80 -0.56 1.49 1.84
CA LEU A 80 -1.36 0.67 0.93
C LEU A 80 -1.85 1.54 -0.22
N GLY A 81 -1.41 1.25 -1.43
CA GLY A 81 -1.95 1.80 -2.65
C GLY A 81 -3.15 0.97 -3.11
N ILE A 82 -4.28 1.62 -3.36
CA ILE A 82 -5.44 1.00 -4.03
C ILE A 82 -5.76 1.82 -5.27
N THR A 83 -5.83 1.20 -6.43
CA THR A 83 -6.38 1.84 -7.63
C THR A 83 -7.62 1.10 -8.09
N LEU A 84 -8.72 1.85 -8.26
CA LEU A 84 -9.93 1.36 -8.90
C LEU A 84 -9.97 1.84 -10.35
N SER A 85 -10.19 0.92 -11.28
CA SER A 85 -10.30 1.22 -12.72
C SER A 85 -11.52 0.56 -13.35
N ASN A 86 -11.94 1.11 -14.48
CA ASN A 86 -13.02 0.57 -15.31
C ASN A 86 -12.41 -0.07 -16.58
N ARG A 87 -12.97 -1.19 -17.04
CA ARG A 87 -12.54 -1.86 -18.28
C ARG A 87 -12.67 -0.99 -19.51
N ASP A 88 -13.74 -0.20 -19.56
CA ASP A 88 -14.21 0.43 -20.79
C ASP A 88 -13.65 1.86 -20.98
N SER A 89 -12.88 2.34 -20.01
CA SER A 89 -12.24 3.65 -20.03
C SER A 89 -10.85 3.58 -19.42
N ASP A 90 -9.91 4.41 -19.89
CA ASP A 90 -8.61 4.60 -19.23
C ASP A 90 -8.73 5.43 -17.92
N ASP A 91 -9.93 5.49 -17.33
CA ASP A 91 -10.19 6.22 -16.10
C ASP A 91 -9.91 5.34 -14.89
N SER A 92 -9.19 5.94 -13.94
CA SER A 92 -8.79 5.26 -12.72
C SER A 92 -8.65 6.27 -11.59
N MET A 93 -8.88 5.78 -10.38
CA MET A 93 -8.73 6.56 -9.15
C MET A 93 -7.80 5.81 -8.22
N THR A 94 -6.78 6.49 -7.70
CA THR A 94 -5.75 5.89 -6.85
C THR A 94 -5.78 6.54 -5.47
N TRP A 95 -5.85 5.71 -4.44
CA TRP A 95 -5.73 6.06 -3.04
C TRP A 95 -4.42 5.54 -2.48
N GLU A 96 -3.75 6.36 -1.70
CA GLU A 96 -2.56 5.99 -0.95
C GLU A 96 -2.89 6.09 0.54
N PHE A 97 -3.22 4.96 1.15
CA PHE A 97 -3.48 4.87 2.58
C PHE A 97 -2.15 4.85 3.29
N ASN A 98 -1.95 5.84 4.15
CA ASN A 98 -0.79 5.92 5.01
C ASN A 98 -1.16 5.30 6.37
N PHE A 99 -0.30 4.45 6.95
CA PHE A 99 -0.53 3.81 8.26
C PHE A 99 0.39 4.32 9.36
N ARG A 100 -0.19 4.45 10.56
CA ARG A 100 0.53 4.80 11.77
C ARG A 100 1.15 3.54 12.37
N GLY A 101 2.24 3.75 13.10
CA GLY A 101 2.71 2.77 14.09
C GLY A 101 4.05 2.15 13.75
N PHE A 102 4.58 2.36 12.55
CA PHE A 102 5.98 2.04 12.24
C PHE A 102 6.91 3.15 12.71
N ASP A 103 7.92 2.77 13.49
CA ASP A 103 8.99 3.63 13.97
C ASP A 103 10.35 2.97 13.70
N PRO A 104 11.16 3.52 12.78
CA PRO A 104 12.42 2.89 12.36
C PRO A 104 13.47 2.79 13.48
N GLU A 105 13.28 3.48 14.61
CA GLU A 105 14.19 3.43 15.76
C GLU A 105 13.91 2.23 16.70
N ILE A 106 12.68 1.70 16.70
CA ILE A 106 12.26 0.65 17.64
C ILE A 106 11.67 -0.59 16.96
N ASP A 107 11.14 -0.45 15.75
CA ASP A 107 10.49 -1.55 15.04
C ASP A 107 11.47 -2.34 14.17
N SER A 108 11.12 -3.61 13.94
CA SER A 108 11.86 -4.49 13.05
C SER A 108 11.84 -3.95 11.61
N GLN A 109 13.02 -3.89 10.99
CA GLN A 109 13.20 -3.31 9.66
C GLN A 109 14.50 -3.79 8.99
N ASP A 110 14.52 -3.73 7.66
CA ASP A 110 15.73 -3.80 6.83
C ASP A 110 16.25 -2.38 6.54
N PRO A 111 17.46 -2.01 7.00
CA PRO A 111 17.98 -0.65 6.87
C PRO A 111 18.04 -0.14 5.44
N SER A 112 18.31 -1.03 4.49
CA SER A 112 18.37 -0.68 3.07
C SER A 112 16.98 -0.32 2.52
N SER A 113 15.95 -1.00 2.99
CA SER A 113 14.56 -0.70 2.65
C SER A 113 14.13 0.64 3.25
N ILE A 114 14.54 0.96 4.48
CA ILE A 114 14.25 2.26 5.10
C ILE A 114 14.91 3.42 4.35
N GLU A 115 16.15 3.24 3.90
CA GLU A 115 16.83 4.24 3.09
C GLU A 115 16.13 4.47 1.75
N LEU A 116 15.72 3.39 1.07
CA LEU A 116 14.95 3.46 -0.17
C LEU A 116 13.62 4.20 0.01
N LEU A 117 12.85 3.86 1.05
CA LEU A 117 11.57 4.50 1.34
C LEU A 117 11.72 5.99 1.64
N LYS A 118 12.79 6.40 2.35
CA LYS A 118 13.12 7.83 2.54
C LYS A 118 13.41 8.53 1.21
N LEU A 119 14.15 7.89 0.31
CA LEU A 119 14.42 8.43 -1.03
C LEU A 119 13.16 8.55 -1.89
N GLN A 120 12.17 7.69 -1.68
CA GLN A 120 10.86 7.76 -2.32
C GLN A 120 9.93 8.82 -1.70
N GLY A 121 10.37 9.51 -0.65
CA GLY A 121 9.65 10.63 -0.04
C GLY A 121 8.77 10.26 1.15
N ILE A 122 8.91 9.06 1.72
CA ILE A 122 8.21 8.69 2.95
C ILE A 122 8.82 9.44 4.14
N ASP A 123 7.99 10.26 4.79
CA ASP A 123 8.32 10.94 6.04
C ASP A 123 7.84 10.13 7.24
N PHE A 124 8.76 9.32 7.79
CA PHE A 124 8.50 8.49 8.96
C PHE A 124 8.17 9.28 10.23
N LEU A 125 8.58 10.55 10.33
CA LEU A 125 8.22 11.39 11.49
C LEU A 125 6.76 11.83 11.40
N LYS A 126 6.32 12.24 10.20
CA LYS A 126 4.91 12.54 9.94
C LYS A 126 4.00 11.33 10.16
N ASN A 127 4.50 10.13 9.86
CA ASN A 127 3.77 8.88 10.07
C ASN A 127 3.49 8.54 11.54
N LYS A 128 4.13 9.22 12.51
CA LYS A 128 3.86 9.03 13.94
C LYS A 128 2.59 9.73 14.43
N THR A 129 2.06 10.75 13.73
CA THR A 129 1.08 11.69 14.30
C THR A 129 -0.26 11.83 13.57
N GLU A 130 -0.36 11.59 12.26
CA GLU A 130 -1.57 11.96 11.48
C GLU A 130 -2.20 10.82 10.66
N VAL A 131 -1.95 9.57 11.03
CA VAL A 131 -2.00 8.45 10.07
C VAL A 131 -2.93 7.31 10.54
N ILE A 132 -3.48 6.54 9.60
CA ILE A 132 -4.52 5.54 9.86
C ILE A 132 -4.04 4.50 10.88
N ILE A 133 -4.83 4.30 11.93
CA ILE A 133 -4.60 3.23 12.90
C ILE A 133 -5.19 1.94 12.34
N VAL A 134 -4.35 0.92 12.12
CA VAL A 134 -4.84 -0.43 11.88
C VAL A 134 -5.37 -0.98 13.19
N ILE A 135 -6.68 -1.01 13.35
CA ILE A 135 -7.31 -1.68 14.49
C ILE A 135 -7.17 -3.19 14.22
N GLY A 136 -6.49 -3.89 15.14
CA GLY A 136 -6.41 -5.36 15.15
C GLY A 136 -7.81 -6.01 15.24
N PRO A 137 -7.90 -7.35 15.32
CA PRO A 137 -9.13 -8.10 15.11
C PRO A 137 -10.12 -7.91 16.27
N GLU A 138 -10.79 -6.77 16.32
CA GLU A 138 -12.07 -6.53 16.95
C GLU A 138 -12.97 -5.79 15.95
N ILE A 139 -13.12 -6.35 14.75
CA ILE A 139 -14.35 -6.13 13.98
C ILE A 139 -15.37 -7.14 14.52
N LYS A 140 -16.02 -6.74 15.61
CA LYS A 140 -17.37 -7.22 15.91
C LYS A 140 -18.30 -6.23 15.23
N ASP A 141 -19.07 -6.73 14.29
CA ASP A 141 -20.21 -6.04 13.65
C ASP A 141 -19.87 -5.05 12.52
N ILE A 142 -19.67 -5.60 11.32
CA ILE A 142 -20.23 -5.08 10.06
C ILE A 142 -20.99 -6.23 9.40
#